data_AF-A0AAX4FMS4-F1
#
_entry.id   AF-A0AAX4FMS4-F1
#
_cell.length_a   1.000
_cell.length_b   1.000
_cell.length_c   1.000
_cell.angle_alpha   90.00
_cell.angle_beta   90.00
_cell.angle_gamma   90.00
#
_symmetry.space_group_name_H-M   'P 1'
#
loop_
_entity.id
_entity.type
_entity.pdbx_description
1 polymer ?
#
loop_
_entity_poly.entity_id
_entity_poly.type
_entity_poly.pdbx_seq_one_letter_code
_entity_poly.pdbx_strand_id
1 'polypeptide(L)' 'MATHKISEQERRERANQVQRVKEALALTGDEISLPTEKLAQLFIEGEIDADELESLIEGGTIH' A
#
# COMPACT_ATOMS: atom_id res chain seq x y z
N MET A 1 10.51 -15.43 -9.10
CA MET A 1 9.64 -14.25 -8.95
C MET A 1 10.55 -13.08 -8.68
N ALA A 2 10.55 -12.06 -9.54
CA ALA A 2 11.46 -10.93 -9.41
C ALA A 2 10.89 -9.98 -8.37
N THR A 3 11.41 -10.03 -7.15
CA THR A 3 11.25 -8.94 -6.18
C THR A 3 11.80 -7.69 -6.87
N HIS A 4 10.98 -6.65 -7.07
CA HIS A 4 11.55 -5.38 -7.55
C HIS A 4 12.52 -4.96 -6.45
N LYS A 5 13.82 -4.96 -6.75
CA LYS A 5 14.86 -4.64 -5.77
C LYS A 5 14.82 -3.14 -5.48
N ILE A 6 13.80 -2.71 -4.74
CA ILE A 6 13.71 -1.36 -4.22
C ILE A 6 14.78 -1.15 -3.16
N SER A 7 15.27 0.08 -3.05
CA SER A 7 16.28 0.41 -2.05
C SER A 7 15.68 0.43 -0.64
N GLU A 8 16.50 0.32 0.39
CA GLU A 8 16.04 0.48 1.78
C GLU A 8 15.44 1.89 2.01
N GLN A 9 16.01 2.91 1.35
CA GLN A 9 15.46 4.26 1.38
C GLN A 9 14.05 4.30 0.78
N GLU A 10 13.86 3.71 -0.39
CA GLU A 10 12.56 3.66 -1.07
C GLU A 10 11.54 2.88 -0.24
N ARG A 11 11.93 1.75 0.36
CA ARG A 11 11.09 1.00 1.31
C ARG A 11 10.62 1.88 2.47
N ARG A 12 11.51 2.69 3.06
CA ARG A 12 11.16 3.62 4.14
C ARG A 12 10.23 4.72 3.67
N GLU A 13 10.46 5.26 2.48
CA GLU A 13 9.60 6.29 1.87
C GLU A 13 8.18 5.75 1.64
N ARG A 14 8.06 4.54 1.07
CA ARG A 14 6.78 3.86 0.87
C ARG A 14 6.08 3.57 2.21
N ALA A 15 6.81 3.09 3.21
CA ALA A 15 6.25 2.85 4.55
C ALA A 15 5.72 4.14 5.20
N ASN A 16 6.45 5.25 5.08
CA ASN A 16 6.00 6.55 5.56
C ASN A 16 4.75 7.03 4.82
N GLN A 17 4.65 6.78 3.51
CA GLN A 17 3.48 7.15 2.72
C GLN A 17 2.23 6.38 3.19
N VAL A 18 2.34 5.06 3.35
CA VAL A 18 1.24 4.21 3.86
C VAL A 18 0.83 4.64 5.27
N GLN A 19 1.81 4.94 6.15
CA GLN A 19 1.53 5.38 7.51
C GLN A 19 0.75 6.71 7.53
N ARG A 20 1.12 7.68 6.69
CA ARG A 20 0.38 8.95 6.58
C ARG A 20 -1.06 8.77 6.12
N VAL A 21 -1.30 7.84 5.19
CA VAL A 21 -2.66 7.50 4.73
C VAL A 21 -3.46 6.86 5.86
N LYS A 22 -2.86 5.94 6.63
CA LYS A 22 -3.49 5.34 7.82
C LYS A 22 -3.87 6.41 8.85
N GLU A 23 -2.96 7.32 9.15
CA GLU A 23 -3.20 8.43 10.08
C GLU A 23 -4.31 9.37 9.57
N ALA A 24 -4.33 9.69 8.28
CA ALA A 24 -5.37 10.52 7.68
C ALA A 24 -6.75 9.86 7.74
N LEU A 25 -6.85 8.55 7.48
CA LEU A 25 -8.11 7.79 7.58
C LEU A 25 -8.57 7.66 9.04
N ALA A 26 -7.64 7.43 9.97
CA ALA A 26 -7.97 7.41 11.40
C ALA A 26 -8.57 8.74 11.89
N LEU A 27 -8.15 9.88 11.31
CA LEU A 27 -8.74 11.20 11.60
C LEU A 27 -10.16 11.36 11.05
N THR A 28 -10.52 10.67 9.96
CA THR A 28 -11.90 10.67 9.41
C THR A 28 -12.80 9.63 10.06
N GLY A 29 -12.24 8.75 10.90
CA GLY A 29 -12.95 7.63 11.50
C GLY A 29 -13.10 6.41 10.57
N ASP A 30 -12.39 6.42 9.45
CA ASP A 30 -12.33 5.30 8.51
C ASP A 30 -11.13 4.40 8.82
N GLU A 31 -11.29 3.10 8.57
CA GLU A 31 -10.22 2.12 8.73
C GLU A 31 -9.88 1.50 7.38
N ILE A 32 -8.58 1.25 7.17
CA ILE A 32 -8.13 0.48 6.00
C ILE A 32 -8.59 -0.97 6.17
N SER A 33 -9.22 -1.52 5.13
CA SER A 33 -9.61 -2.92 5.12
C SER A 33 -8.40 -3.87 5.18
N LEU A 34 -8.55 -5.05 5.81
CA LEU A 34 -7.49 -6.07 5.88
C LEU A 34 -6.88 -6.43 4.50
N PRO A 35 -7.66 -6.55 3.40
CA PRO A 35 -7.10 -6.73 2.07
C PRO A 35 -6.18 -5.58 1.63
N THR A 36 -6.61 -4.33 1.85
CA THR A 36 -5.84 -3.14 1.48
C THR A 36 -4.56 -3.02 2.31
N GLU A 37 -4.57 -3.43 3.59
CA GLU A 37 -3.35 -3.49 4.40
C GLU A 37 -2.32 -4.48 3.84
N LYS A 38 -2.77 -5.65 3.36
CA LYS A 38 -1.88 -6.63 2.71
C LYS A 38 -1.28 -6.06 1.43
N LEU A 39 -2.09 -5.41 0.59
CA LEU A 39 -1.62 -4.76 -0.63
C LEU A 39 -0.61 -3.64 -0.32
N ALA A 40 -0.86 -2.84 0.72
CA ALA A 40 0.07 -1.82 1.16
C ALA A 40 1.42 -2.42 1.62
N GLN A 41 1.42 -3.58 2.27
CA GLN A 41 2.65 -4.28 2.65
C GLN A 41 3.44 -4.74 1.42
N LEU A 42 2.77 -5.31 0.42
CA LEU A 42 3.41 -5.72 -0.85
C LEU A 42 4.04 -4.51 -1.56
N PHE A 43 3.36 -3.37 -1.54
CA PHE A 43 3.90 -2.12 -2.07
C PHE A 43 5.14 -1.64 -1.31
N ILE A 44 5.11 -1.69 0.03
CA ILE A 44 6.27 -1.34 0.88
C ILE A 44 7.45 -2.26 0.59
N GLU A 45 7.21 -3.55 0.37
CA GLU A 45 8.25 -4.53 0.09
C GLU A 45 8.79 -4.47 -1.34
N GLY A 46 8.14 -3.68 -2.21
CA GLY A 46 8.50 -3.62 -3.63
C GLY A 46 8.10 -4.88 -4.37
N GLU A 47 7.11 -5.62 -3.88
CA GLU A 47 6.52 -6.72 -4.64
C GLU A 47 5.56 -6.22 -5.71
N ILE A 48 4.94 -5.05 -5.47
CA ILE A 48 4.09 -4.33 -6.43
C ILE A 48 4.47 -2.86 -6.50
N ASP A 49 4.18 -2.20 -7.62
CA ASP A 49 4.28 -0.76 -7.77
C ASP A 49 2.98 -0.03 -7.38
N ALA A 50 2.98 1.30 -7.53
CA ALA A 50 1.84 2.13 -7.15
C ALA A 50 0.64 1.94 -8.11
N ASP A 51 0.91 1.72 -9.40
CA ASP A 51 -0.12 1.52 -10.42
C ASP A 51 -0.82 0.17 -10.22
N GLU A 52 -0.06 -0.87 -9.85
CA GLU A 52 -0.58 -2.18 -9.45
C GLU A 52 -1.38 -2.11 -8.15
N LEU A 53 -0.90 -1.36 -7.15
CA LEU A 53 -1.64 -1.15 -5.90
C LEU A 53 -2.99 -0.47 -6.16
N GLU A 54 -3.02 0.59 -6.96
CA GLU A 54 -4.24 1.30 -7.34
C GLU A 54 -5.20 0.36 -8.09
N SER A 55 -4.71 -0.35 -9.09
CA SER A 55 -5.50 -1.31 -9.88
C SER A 55 -6.13 -2.41 -9.01
N LEU A 56 -5.41 -2.91 -8.00
CA LEU A 56 -5.90 -3.95 -7.08
C LEU A 56 -6.92 -3.42 -6.06
N ILE A 57 -6.79 -2.15 -5.65
CA ILE A 57 -7.78 -1.50 -4.78
C ILE A 57 -9.08 -1.23 -5.56
N GLU A 58 -8.98 -0.65 -6.75
CA GLU A 58 -10.15 -0.38 -7.61
C GLU A 58 -10.84 -1.67 -8.05
N GLY A 59 -10.07 -2.69 -8.46
CA GLY A 59 -10.58 -4.00 -8.85
C GLY A 59 -11.23 -4.78 -7.71
N GLY A 60 -10.86 -4.49 -6.46
CA GLY A 60 -11.46 -5.08 -5.25
C GLY A 60 -12.79 -4.45 -4.82
N THR A 61 -13.23 -3.37 -5.45
CA THR A 61 -14.46 -2.63 -5.10
C THR A 61 -15.66 -3.04 -5.97
N ILE A 62 -15.52 -4.04 -6.84
CA ILE A 62 -16.62 -4.59 -7.65
C ILE A 62 -17.13 -5.88 -7.04
N HIS A 63 -18.12 -5.79 -6.13
CA HIS A 63 -19.16 -6.80 -5.93
C HIS A 63 -20.45 -6.18 -5.40
#